data_AF-A0A931NZI3-F1
#
_entry.id   AF-A0A931NZI3-F1
#
_cell.length_a   1.000
_cell.length_b   1.000
_cell.length_c   1.000
_cell.angle_alpha   90.00
_cell.angle_beta   90.00
_cell.angle_gamma   90.00
#
_symmetry.space_group_name_H-M   'P 1'
#
loop_
_entity.id
_entity.type
_entity.pdbx_description
1 polymer ?
#
loop_
_entity_poly.entity_id
_entity_poly.type
_entity_poly.pdbx_seq_one_letter_code
_entity_poly.pdbx_strand_id
1 'polypeptide(L)'
;MAKAVFHKHQRVYVRPVGTWALIEQVKPQWVKDVEEPVRIHYDCGLGRDFTAADLAAEQVEDHAPGGWRVLRAKNKWQSEAECAHHPFPGTYPVVVTDEQNWGGWRVPGAEYDRDPGKIEFQARLIEQAPALLTLAEYWADLPSTNPDLPQDVLGFCRHARDIVTAVRATAEEPMVLDRRENPAA
;
A
#
# COMPACT_ATOMS: atom_id res chain seq x y z
N MET A 1 -13.20 -31.77 -8.97
CA MET A 1 -14.23 -31.22 -8.07
C MET A 1 -13.86 -29.77 -7.77
N ALA A 2 -14.83 -28.87 -7.63
CA ALA A 2 -14.57 -27.43 -7.59
C ALA A 2 -14.59 -26.90 -6.16
N LYS A 3 -13.56 -26.15 -5.76
CA LYS A 3 -13.52 -25.40 -4.50
C LYS A 3 -13.60 -23.91 -4.76
N ALA A 4 -14.22 -23.18 -3.83
CA ALA A 4 -14.35 -21.74 -3.94
C ALA A 4 -12.94 -21.14 -3.82
N VAL A 5 -12.57 -20.33 -4.81
CA VAL A 5 -11.31 -19.58 -4.86
C VAL A 5 -11.49 -18.21 -4.20
N PHE A 6 -12.69 -17.64 -4.32
CA PHE A 6 -13.05 -16.34 -3.78
C PHE A 6 -14.17 -16.45 -2.75
N HIS A 7 -14.21 -15.52 -1.81
CA HIS A 7 -15.18 -15.49 -0.72
C HIS A 7 -16.15 -14.32 -0.87
N LYS A 8 -17.32 -14.41 -0.21
CA LYS A 8 -18.29 -13.32 -0.16
C LYS A 8 -17.64 -12.04 0.40
N HIS A 9 -17.95 -10.90 -0.20
CA HIS A 9 -17.39 -9.57 0.05
C HIS A 9 -15.89 -9.42 -0.21
N GLN A 10 -15.25 -10.39 -0.87
CA GLN A 10 -13.89 -10.19 -1.39
C GLN A 10 -13.92 -9.26 -2.60
N ARG A 11 -13.00 -8.29 -2.64
CA ARG A 11 -12.81 -7.42 -3.81
C ARG A 11 -12.02 -8.18 -4.89
N VAL A 12 -12.54 -8.17 -6.12
CA VAL A 12 -11.98 -8.88 -7.28
C VAL A 12 -12.04 -8.01 -8.53
N TYR A 13 -11.05 -8.17 -9.41
CA TYR A 13 -11.07 -7.56 -10.74
C TYR A 13 -11.78 -8.48 -11.72
N VAL A 14 -12.83 -7.98 -12.37
CA VAL A 14 -13.67 -8.74 -13.31
C VAL A 14 -13.14 -8.53 -14.73
N ARG A 15 -12.30 -9.46 -15.21
CA ARG A 15 -11.55 -9.29 -16.48
C ARG A 15 -12.43 -8.99 -17.70
N PRO A 16 -13.57 -9.69 -17.93
CA PRO A 16 -14.39 -9.43 -19.11
C PRO A 16 -15.09 -8.06 -19.11
N VAL A 17 -15.23 -7.43 -17.94
CA VAL A 17 -15.89 -6.13 -17.79
C VAL A 17 -14.87 -5.01 -17.61
N GLY A 18 -13.67 -5.32 -17.11
CA GLY A 18 -12.61 -4.35 -16.88
C GLY A 18 -12.85 -3.46 -15.67
N THR A 19 -13.46 -3.99 -14.60
CA THR A 19 -13.81 -3.23 -13.40
C THR A 19 -13.60 -4.03 -12.12
N TRP A 20 -13.46 -3.31 -11.00
CA TRP A 20 -13.47 -3.88 -9.66
C TRP A 20 -14.89 -4.05 -9.15
N ALA A 21 -15.15 -5.19 -8.51
CA ALA A 21 -16.42 -5.47 -7.85
C ALA A 21 -16.19 -6.29 -6.57
N LEU A 22 -17.19 -6.32 -5.69
CA LEU A 22 -17.24 -7.24 -4.57
C LEU A 22 -17.94 -8.53 -5.01
N ILE A 23 -17.49 -9.67 -4.52
CA ILE A 23 -18.25 -10.92 -4.62
C ILE A 23 -19.50 -10.78 -3.75
N GLU A 24 -20.67 -10.68 -4.36
CA GLU A 24 -21.95 -10.64 -3.63
C GLU A 24 -22.36 -12.03 -3.16
N GLN A 25 -22.17 -13.04 -4.01
CA GLN A 25 -22.54 -14.42 -3.71
C GLN A 25 -21.60 -15.44 -4.37
N VAL A 26 -21.27 -16.49 -3.62
CA VAL A 26 -20.64 -17.71 -4.14
C VAL A 26 -21.74 -18.73 -4.44
N LYS A 27 -21.87 -19.12 -5.71
CA LYS A 27 -22.93 -19.98 -6.25
C LYS A 27 -22.36 -21.36 -6.64
N PRO A 28 -22.36 -22.35 -5.74
CA PRO A 28 -21.95 -23.72 -6.07
C PRO A 28 -22.99 -24.41 -6.96
N GLN A 29 -22.53 -25.07 -8.02
CA GLN A 29 -23.33 -25.88 -8.93
C GLN A 29 -23.24 -27.35 -8.52
N TRP A 30 -24.40 -27.94 -8.21
CA TRP A 30 -24.53 -29.32 -7.76
C TRP A 30 -25.08 -30.22 -8.87
N VAL A 31 -24.67 -31.49 -8.84
CA VAL A 31 -25.22 -32.55 -9.69
C VAL A 31 -25.71 -33.67 -8.76
N LYS A 32 -26.78 -34.35 -9.17
CA LYS A 32 -27.38 -35.44 -8.39
C LYS A 32 -26.35 -36.53 -8.11
N ASP A 33 -26.38 -37.08 -6.90
CA ASP A 33 -25.51 -38.17 -6.44
C ASP A 33 -24.00 -37.81 -6.35
N VAL A 34 -23.68 -36.52 -6.24
CA VAL A 34 -22.31 -36.00 -5.99
C VAL A 34 -22.29 -35.18 -4.69
N GLU A 35 -21.37 -35.52 -3.78
CA GLU A 35 -21.24 -34.91 -2.44
C GLU A 35 -20.58 -33.52 -2.45
N GLU A 36 -19.88 -33.17 -3.53
CA GLU A 36 -19.21 -31.87 -3.69
C GLU A 36 -19.66 -31.14 -4.96
N PRO A 37 -19.59 -29.80 -5.00
CA PRO A 37 -19.99 -29.04 -6.17
C PRO A 37 -19.06 -29.29 -7.36
N VAL A 38 -19.68 -29.40 -8.54
CA VAL A 38 -18.99 -29.69 -9.80
C VAL A 38 -18.35 -28.43 -10.37
N ARG A 39 -18.98 -27.27 -10.12
CA ARG A 39 -18.49 -25.95 -10.54
C ARG A 39 -18.90 -24.89 -9.53
N ILE A 40 -18.17 -23.79 -9.48
CA ILE A 40 -18.50 -22.64 -8.66
C ILE A 40 -18.55 -21.41 -9.54
N HIS A 41 -19.64 -20.67 -9.39
CA HIS A 41 -19.89 -19.40 -10.01
C HIS A 41 -19.88 -18.29 -8.96
N TYR A 42 -19.57 -17.07 -9.40
CA TYR A 42 -19.50 -15.90 -8.55
C TYR A 42 -20.41 -14.82 -9.10
N ASP A 43 -21.25 -14.27 -8.24
CA ASP A 43 -22.03 -13.08 -8.54
C ASP A 43 -21.26 -11.85 -8.07
N CYS A 44 -21.07 -10.90 -8.97
CA CYS A 44 -20.40 -9.64 -8.71
C CYS A 44 -21.34 -8.44 -8.90
N GLY A 45 -22.66 -8.65 -9.04
CA GLY A 45 -23.64 -7.58 -9.26
C GLY A 45 -23.61 -6.98 -10.68
N LEU A 46 -22.93 -7.62 -11.64
CA LEU A 46 -22.71 -7.11 -13.00
C LEU A 46 -23.59 -7.79 -14.06
N GLY A 47 -24.75 -8.32 -13.65
CA GLY A 47 -25.78 -8.86 -14.55
C GLY A 47 -25.50 -10.25 -15.12
N ARG A 48 -24.41 -10.92 -14.72
CA ARG A 48 -24.16 -12.35 -14.99
C ARG A 48 -23.26 -12.97 -13.93
N ASP A 49 -23.26 -14.30 -13.91
CA ASP A 49 -22.35 -15.09 -13.09
C ASP A 49 -20.98 -15.28 -13.78
N PHE A 50 -19.91 -15.24 -12.99
CA PHE A 50 -18.53 -15.37 -13.43
C PHE A 50 -17.89 -16.66 -12.90
N THR A 51 -16.87 -17.15 -13.60
CA THR A 51 -16.03 -18.26 -13.12
C THR A 51 -14.75 -17.72 -12.47
N ALA A 52 -14.00 -18.58 -11.77
CA ALA A 52 -12.71 -18.15 -11.20
C ALA A 52 -11.72 -17.63 -12.27
N ALA A 53 -11.79 -18.14 -13.50
CA ALA A 53 -10.93 -17.69 -14.61
C ALA A 53 -11.28 -16.27 -15.10
N ASP A 54 -12.50 -15.80 -14.85
CA ASP A 54 -12.92 -14.44 -15.19
C ASP A 54 -12.48 -13.40 -14.15
N LEU A 55 -12.02 -13.85 -12.97
CA LEU A 55 -11.75 -13.00 -11.81
C LEU A 55 -10.27 -13.01 -11.41
N ALA A 56 -9.73 -11.85 -11.05
CA ALA A 56 -8.43 -11.74 -10.41
C ALA A 56 -8.60 -11.30 -8.95
N ALA A 57 -7.86 -11.94 -8.04
CA ALA A 57 -7.70 -11.40 -6.69
C ALA A 57 -6.94 -10.07 -6.78
N GLU A 58 -7.22 -9.16 -5.87
CA GLU A 58 -6.32 -8.06 -5.55
C GLU A 58 -4.95 -8.64 -5.17
N GLN A 59 -3.93 -8.29 -5.96
CA GLN A 59 -2.56 -8.69 -5.66
C GLN A 59 -2.01 -7.67 -4.68
N VAL A 60 -1.73 -8.12 -3.47
CA VAL A 60 -1.05 -7.33 -2.45
C VAL A 60 0.41 -7.73 -2.51
N GLU A 61 1.30 -6.79 -2.84
CA GLU A 61 2.73 -7.04 -2.70
C GLU A 61 3.07 -7.12 -1.20
N ASP A 62 3.56 -8.27 -0.77
CA ASP A 62 4.05 -8.46 0.60
C ASP A 62 5.54 -8.12 0.69
N HIS A 63 5.81 -6.81 0.65
CA HIS A 63 7.13 -6.28 1.00
C HIS A 63 7.13 -5.93 2.48
N ALA A 64 7.78 -6.76 3.31
CA ALA A 64 8.05 -6.40 4.69
C ALA A 64 8.94 -5.13 4.69
N PRO A 65 8.47 -3.99 5.24
CA PRO A 65 9.25 -2.77 5.23
C PRO A 65 10.41 -2.94 6.22
N GLY A 66 11.60 -3.24 5.71
CA GLY A 66 12.80 -3.52 6.50
C GLY A 66 13.40 -2.29 7.20
N GLY A 67 14.63 -2.43 7.70
CA GLY A 67 15.38 -1.39 8.42
C GLY A 67 15.90 -0.27 7.51
N TRP A 68 14.99 0.58 7.03
CA TRP A 68 15.33 1.77 6.27
C TRP A 68 16.20 2.70 7.13
N ARG A 69 17.21 3.31 6.51
CA ARG A 69 18.18 4.16 7.22
C ARG A 69 18.66 5.30 6.33
N VAL A 70 18.93 6.45 6.94
CA VAL A 70 19.55 7.58 6.26
C VAL A 70 21.07 7.43 6.27
N LEU A 71 21.66 7.30 5.09
CA LEU A 71 23.10 7.41 4.85
C LEU A 71 23.43 8.79 4.29
N ARG A 72 24.71 9.15 4.34
CA ARG A 72 25.23 10.37 3.69
C ARG A 72 26.13 10.00 2.53
N ALA A 73 25.81 10.51 1.35
CA ALA A 73 26.64 10.39 0.16
C ALA A 73 27.41 11.69 -0.08
N LYS A 74 28.63 11.57 -0.61
CA LYS A 74 29.45 12.74 -0.98
C LYS A 74 28.86 13.46 -2.19
N ASN A 75 28.78 14.78 -2.12
CA ASN A 75 28.52 15.63 -3.26
C ASN A 75 29.76 15.61 -4.18
N LYS A 76 29.56 15.29 -5.46
CA LYS A 76 30.63 15.22 -6.46
C LYS A 76 30.77 16.49 -7.30
N TRP A 77 29.81 17.42 -7.17
CA TRP A 77 29.65 18.56 -8.07
C TRP A 77 29.93 19.90 -7.39
N GLN A 78 29.74 19.97 -6.07
CA GLN A 78 30.05 21.16 -5.27
C GLN A 78 31.04 20.79 -4.17
N SER A 79 32.00 21.67 -3.93
CA SER A 79 32.90 21.62 -2.78
C SER A 79 32.17 22.00 -1.49
N GLU A 80 32.70 21.56 -0.33
CA GLU A 80 32.16 21.92 0.98
C GLU A 80 32.05 23.44 1.20
N ALA A 81 32.96 24.23 0.61
CA ALA A 81 32.93 25.68 0.70
C ALA A 81 31.76 26.28 -0.08
N GLU A 82 31.46 25.77 -1.28
CA GLU A 82 30.33 26.24 -2.12
C GLU A 82 28.97 25.93 -1.49
N CYS A 83 28.89 24.84 -0.73
CA CYS A 83 27.67 24.41 -0.03
C CYS A 83 27.76 24.57 1.50
N ALA A 84 28.54 25.55 1.98
CA ALA A 84 28.71 25.80 3.42
C ALA A 84 27.41 26.19 4.15
N HIS A 85 26.39 26.63 3.39
CA HIS A 85 25.07 26.96 3.91
C HIS A 85 24.15 25.74 4.08
N HIS A 86 24.56 24.55 3.61
CA HIS A 86 23.81 23.32 3.83
C HIS A 86 23.97 22.85 5.28
N PRO A 87 22.99 22.14 5.87
CA PRO A 87 23.09 21.56 7.21
C PRO A 87 24.28 20.58 7.34
N PHE A 88 24.64 19.91 6.23
CA PHE A 88 25.77 18.98 6.15
C PHE A 88 26.56 19.23 4.86
N PRO A 89 27.44 20.24 4.84
CA PRO A 89 28.20 20.62 3.64
C PRO A 89 28.95 19.45 3.02
N GLY A 90 29.00 19.42 1.68
CA GLY A 90 29.69 18.39 0.90
C GLY A 90 28.99 17.03 0.88
N THR A 91 27.83 16.88 1.51
CA THR A 91 27.06 15.63 1.53
C THR A 91 25.57 15.86 1.32
N TYR A 92 24.85 14.79 0.96
CA TYR A 92 23.39 14.79 0.87
C TYR A 92 22.81 13.47 1.41
N PRO A 93 21.56 13.47 1.90
CA PRO A 93 20.94 12.27 2.46
C PRO A 93 20.55 11.27 1.36
N VAL A 94 20.74 9.99 1.65
CA VAL A 94 20.30 8.85 0.83
C VAL A 94 19.57 7.88 1.75
N VAL A 95 18.34 7.51 1.41
CA VAL A 95 17.59 6.51 2.18
C VAL A 95 17.74 5.15 1.51
N VAL A 96 18.41 4.23 2.19
CA VAL A 96 18.59 2.84 1.71
C VAL A 96 17.55 1.94 2.35
N THR A 97 17.05 0.98 1.57
CA THR A 97 15.92 0.11 1.95
C THR A 97 16.31 -1.35 2.13
N ASP A 98 17.49 -1.74 1.64
CA ASP A 98 18.04 -3.09 1.74
C ASP A 98 19.16 -3.17 2.79
N GLU A 99 19.62 -4.39 3.07
CA GLU A 99 20.73 -4.61 4.01
C GLU A 99 22.05 -4.04 3.51
N GLN A 100 22.19 -3.93 2.18
CA GLN A 100 23.41 -3.49 1.55
C GLN A 100 23.40 -1.95 1.52
N ASN A 101 24.53 -1.29 1.81
CA ASN A 101 24.59 0.17 1.91
C ASN A 101 24.71 0.86 0.55
N TRP A 102 23.99 0.41 -0.47
CA TRP A 102 24.07 0.94 -1.83
C TRP A 102 22.70 1.03 -2.50
N GLY A 103 22.54 1.99 -3.39
CA GLY A 103 21.24 2.28 -3.99
C GLY A 103 20.35 3.12 -3.07
N GLY A 104 19.03 3.08 -3.28
CA GLY A 104 18.05 3.78 -2.46
C GLY A 104 17.53 5.11 -3.02
N TRP A 105 16.61 5.70 -2.27
CA TRP A 105 16.00 6.99 -2.58
C TRP A 105 17.01 8.13 -2.37
N ARG A 106 17.07 9.02 -3.34
CA ARG A 106 17.91 10.23 -3.33
C ARG A 106 17.26 11.30 -4.19
N VAL A 107 17.65 12.55 -3.96
CA VAL A 107 17.21 13.68 -4.77
C VAL A 107 18.35 14.24 -5.64
N PRO A 108 18.04 14.90 -6.77
CA PRO A 108 19.04 15.61 -7.54
C PRO A 108 19.76 16.67 -6.71
N GLY A 109 21.06 16.87 -6.96
CA GLY A 109 21.86 17.86 -6.23
C GLY A 109 21.28 19.28 -6.31
N ALA A 110 20.73 19.67 -7.46
CA ALA A 110 20.08 20.97 -7.63
C ALA A 110 18.81 21.14 -6.77
N GLU A 111 18.09 20.06 -6.48
CA GLU A 111 16.92 20.11 -5.58
C GLU A 111 17.35 20.22 -4.12
N TYR A 112 18.42 19.52 -3.74
CA TYR A 112 19.00 19.63 -2.41
C TYR A 112 19.55 21.04 -2.17
N ASP A 113 20.28 21.61 -3.12
CA ASP A 113 20.85 22.95 -3.02
C ASP A 113 19.79 24.04 -2.84
N ARG A 114 18.61 23.85 -3.45
CA ARG A 114 17.49 24.80 -3.35
C ARG A 114 16.90 24.89 -1.94
N ASP A 115 16.71 23.76 -1.26
CA ASP A 115 16.16 23.73 0.10
C ASP A 115 16.66 22.47 0.86
N PRO A 116 17.88 22.54 1.43
CA PRO A 116 18.48 21.39 2.10
C PRO A 116 17.67 20.93 3.32
N GLY A 117 17.06 21.88 4.05
CA GLY A 117 16.32 21.60 5.27
C GLY A 117 15.06 20.76 4.99
N LYS A 118 14.33 21.09 3.92
CA LYS A 118 13.16 20.32 3.49
C LYS A 118 13.53 18.90 3.07
N ILE A 119 14.63 18.73 2.34
CA ILE A 119 15.08 17.40 1.92
C ILE A 119 15.56 16.56 3.11
N GLU A 120 16.28 17.14 4.07
CA GLU A 120 16.70 16.45 5.28
C GLU A 120 15.49 16.03 6.13
N PHE A 121 14.44 16.86 6.21
CA PHE A 121 13.17 16.46 6.84
C PHE A 121 12.49 15.32 6.10
N GLN A 122 12.41 15.39 4.76
CA GLN A 122 11.83 14.33 3.95
C GLN A 122 12.57 13.01 4.13
N ALA A 123 13.91 13.02 4.17
CA ALA A 123 14.71 11.83 4.38
C ALA A 123 14.41 11.14 5.72
N ARG A 124 14.27 11.92 6.81
CA ARG A 124 13.86 11.39 8.12
C ARG A 124 12.43 10.83 8.10
N LEU A 125 11.51 11.48 7.40
CA LEU A 125 10.14 10.98 7.27
C LEU A 125 10.10 9.65 6.51
N ILE A 126 10.84 9.55 5.39
CA ILE A 126 10.93 8.32 4.61
C ILE A 126 11.56 7.21 5.46
N GLU A 127 12.66 7.47 6.16
CA GLU A 127 13.29 6.51 7.08
C GLU A 127 12.31 5.91 8.10
N GLN A 128 11.38 6.70 8.62
CA GLN A 128 10.37 6.26 9.58
C GLN A 128 9.12 5.62 8.93
N ALA A 129 9.02 5.61 7.60
CA ALA A 129 7.85 5.09 6.89
C ALA A 129 7.51 3.63 7.24
N PRO A 130 8.48 2.70 7.40
CA PRO A 130 8.20 1.35 7.89
C PRO A 130 7.44 1.31 9.22
N ALA A 131 7.91 2.07 10.21
CA ALA A 131 7.30 2.11 11.54
C ALA A 131 5.91 2.76 11.50
N LEU A 132 5.74 3.80 10.67
CA LEU A 132 4.45 4.44 10.44
C LEU A 132 3.46 3.49 9.74
N LEU A 133 3.93 2.65 8.81
CA LEU A 133 3.09 1.65 8.15
C LEU A 133 2.61 0.59 9.15
N THR A 134 3.52 0.06 9.98
CA THR A 134 3.16 -0.90 11.04
C THR A 134 2.13 -0.30 12.01
N LEU A 135 2.27 0.97 12.36
CA LEU A 135 1.29 1.67 13.19
C LEU A 135 -0.08 1.75 12.47
N ALA A 136 -0.10 2.12 11.20
CA ALA A 136 -1.34 2.18 10.42
C ALA A 136 -2.00 0.80 10.27
N GLU A 137 -1.24 -0.27 10.08
CA GLU A 137 -1.74 -1.65 10.02
C GLU A 137 -2.41 -2.07 11.31
N TYR A 138 -1.79 -1.75 12.45
CA TYR A 138 -2.40 -2.00 13.76
C TYR A 138 -3.76 -1.31 13.89
N TRP A 139 -3.86 -0.03 13.54
CA TRP A 139 -5.13 0.70 13.58
C TRP A 139 -6.15 0.19 12.56
N ALA A 140 -5.70 -0.22 11.38
CA ALA A 140 -6.56 -0.78 10.35
C ALA A 140 -7.21 -2.11 10.79
N ASP A 141 -6.51 -2.90 11.59
CA ASP A 141 -6.99 -4.19 12.09
C ASP A 141 -7.73 -4.10 13.44
N LEU A 142 -7.54 -3.02 14.21
CA LEU A 142 -8.16 -2.87 15.54
C LEU A 142 -9.68 -3.18 15.60
N PRO A 143 -10.53 -2.81 14.63
CA PRO A 143 -11.96 -3.15 14.65
C PRO A 143 -12.28 -4.65 14.57
N SER A 144 -11.36 -5.47 14.04
CA SER A 144 -11.54 -6.92 13.94
C SER A 144 -11.39 -7.61 15.31
N THR A 145 -10.57 -7.02 16.19
CA THR A 145 -10.28 -7.53 17.53
C THR A 145 -11.06 -6.82 18.63
N ASN A 146 -11.62 -5.63 18.34
CA ASN A 146 -12.45 -4.87 19.28
C ASN A 146 -13.69 -4.26 18.56
N PRO A 147 -14.87 -4.91 18.65
CA PRO A 147 -16.07 -4.46 17.93
C PRO A 147 -16.76 -3.25 18.56
N ASP A 148 -16.47 -2.91 19.82
CA ASP A 148 -17.19 -1.87 20.60
C ASP A 148 -16.50 -0.49 20.56
N LEU A 149 -15.70 -0.22 19.53
CA LEU A 149 -14.98 1.04 19.39
C LEU A 149 -15.94 2.23 19.13
N PRO A 150 -15.67 3.41 19.73
CA PRO A 150 -16.36 4.65 19.41
C PRO A 150 -16.31 5.01 17.91
N GLN A 151 -17.32 5.72 17.40
CA GLN A 151 -17.46 6.02 15.96
C GLN A 151 -16.34 6.88 15.39
N ASP A 152 -15.80 7.81 16.17
CA ASP A 152 -14.63 8.62 15.85
C ASP A 152 -13.37 7.75 15.70
N VAL A 153 -13.16 6.80 16.61
CA VAL A 153 -12.07 5.82 16.54
C VAL A 153 -12.22 4.91 15.32
N LEU A 154 -13.43 4.45 15.02
CA LEU A 154 -13.72 3.68 13.80
C LEU A 154 -13.42 4.50 12.53
N GLY A 155 -13.65 5.81 12.56
CA GLY A 155 -13.24 6.74 11.49
C GLY A 155 -11.74 6.72 11.24
N PHE A 156 -10.93 6.83 12.30
CA PHE A 156 -9.47 6.73 12.20
C PHE A 156 -9.00 5.37 11.69
N CYS A 157 -9.62 4.28 12.16
CA CYS A 157 -9.27 2.93 11.71
C CYS A 157 -9.55 2.73 10.22
N ARG A 158 -10.66 3.28 9.70
CA ARG A 158 -10.95 3.29 8.25
C ARG A 158 -9.90 4.06 7.47
N HIS A 159 -9.54 5.26 7.93
CA HIS A 159 -8.52 6.07 7.27
C HIS A 159 -7.14 5.37 7.26
N ALA A 160 -6.75 4.74 8.37
CA ALA A 160 -5.53 3.94 8.45
C ALA A 160 -5.57 2.77 7.45
N ARG A 161 -6.71 2.09 7.31
CA ARG A 161 -6.90 1.04 6.31
C ARG A 161 -6.72 1.57 4.88
N ASP A 162 -7.29 2.73 4.56
CA ASP A 162 -7.14 3.34 3.24
C ASP A 162 -5.65 3.63 2.94
N ILE A 163 -4.90 4.15 3.92
CA ILE A 163 -3.46 4.36 3.80
C ILE A 163 -2.71 3.05 3.54
N VAL A 164 -2.99 2.00 4.32
CA VAL A 164 -2.35 0.68 4.16
C VAL A 164 -2.63 0.11 2.77
N THR A 165 -3.89 0.15 2.33
CA THR A 165 -4.27 -0.28 0.99
C THR A 165 -3.55 0.54 -0.08
N ALA A 166 -3.39 1.85 0.11
CA ALA A 166 -2.72 2.70 -0.88
C ALA A 166 -1.23 2.40 -1.00
N VAL A 167 -0.58 2.12 0.12
CA VAL A 167 0.85 1.76 0.16
C VAL A 167 1.10 0.38 -0.43
N ARG A 168 0.18 -0.57 -0.23
CA ARG A 168 0.30 -1.96 -0.70
C ARG A 168 -0.28 -2.19 -2.11
N ALA A 169 -0.90 -1.17 -2.69
CA ALA A 169 -1.39 -1.23 -4.07
C ALA A 169 -0.21 -1.39 -5.05
N THR A 170 -0.38 -2.23 -6.06
CA THR A 170 0.67 -2.46 -7.06
C THR A 170 0.88 -1.21 -7.93
N ALA A 171 2.06 -1.10 -8.55
CA ALA A 171 2.37 0.01 -9.45
C ALA A 171 1.44 0.08 -10.68
N GLU A 172 0.85 -1.05 -11.08
CA GLU A 172 -0.13 -1.12 -12.17
C GLU A 172 -1.53 -0.64 -11.73
N GLU A 173 -1.80 -0.59 -10.43
CA GLU A 173 -3.09 -0.24 -9.85
C GLU A 173 -2.95 0.80 -8.71
N PRO A 174 -2.38 1.99 -8.99
CA PRO A 174 -2.12 2.97 -7.95
C PRO A 174 -3.41 3.49 -7.34
N MET A 175 -3.60 3.29 -6.03
CA MET A 175 -4.71 3.91 -5.31
C MET A 175 -4.32 5.32 -4.85
N VAL A 176 -5.01 6.33 -5.38
CA VAL A 176 -4.85 7.73 -4.97
C VAL A 176 -5.88 8.05 -3.90
N LEU A 177 -5.42 8.29 -2.67
CA LEU A 177 -6.28 8.79 -1.60
C LEU A 177 -6.73 10.22 -1.91
N ASP A 178 -8.02 10.51 -1.70
CA ASP A 178 -8.51 11.89 -1.74
C ASP A 178 -8.00 12.63 -0.49
N ARG A 179 -7.02 13.51 -0.69
CA ARG A 179 -6.35 14.25 0.40
C ARG A 179 -7.13 15.48 0.87
N ARG A 180 -8.33 15.72 0.32
CA ARG A 180 -9.16 16.90 0.65
C ARG A 180 -10.02 16.68 1.89
N GLU A 181 -10.26 15.44 2.29
CA GLU A 181 -10.96 15.09 3.52
C GLU A 181 -9.93 14.69 4.58
N ASN A 182 -9.19 15.67 5.12
CA ASN A 182 -8.44 15.44 6.35
C ASN A 182 -9.38 15.69 7.54
N PRO A 183 -9.81 14.68 8.32
CA PRO A 183 -10.64 14.89 9.50
C PRO A 183 -9.89 15.60 10.64
N ALA A 184 -8.58 15.83 10.49
CA ALA A 184 -7.73 16.51 11.46
C ALA A 184 -7.36 17.97 11.08
N ALA A 185 -8.02 18.55 10.07
CA ALA A 185 -7.85 19.96 9.68
C ALA A 185 -9.07 20.82 10.07
#